data_AF-A0A938SNY1-F1
#
_entry.id   AF-A0A938SNY1-F1
#
_cell.length_a   1.000
_cell.length_b   1.000
_cell.length_c   1.000
_cell.angle_alpha   90.00
_cell.angle_beta   90.00
_cell.angle_gamma   90.00
#
_symmetry.space_group_name_H-M   'P 1'
#
loop_
_entity.id
_entity.type
_entity.pdbx_description
1 polymer ?
#
loop_
_entity_poly.entity_id
_entity_poly.type
_entity_poly.pdbx_seq_one_letter_code
_entity_poly.pdbx_strand_id
1 'polypeptide(L)'
;IIFTSDNGGNMYNDVDGTTPTSNAPLRGGKATLFEGGTRVPGVIVWPGIAAAGSRSDAIVQSEDYYPTLLDGLGLNPAPDQQFDGISILPALRGDELTRDAVFQYFPHNPGVPDWLPPAVSVHRGDWKLIRIFHGGENGAHRHLLFNLRDDLGEKHDLAAREPEWVRELDSLISQFLSDTKAVVPVPNPAFDPAKYRPELEGKQKPANKPAAGKPAKDDGDPALQGWKARNCAAAVNEGIVTVTGLNNTSFLGFAAGRHSGPSTLKLRVKASGGTSHVDWLPGGAQGQSNSVPFTFPKGEWAEIAIEIPATGPLGIVRIYLPQQAEPVEIDWIEITSTTAKPTRTEF
;
A
#
# COMPACT_ATOMS: atom_id res chain seq x y z
N ILE A 1 12.11 21.86 -12.37
CA ILE A 1 12.24 20.38 -12.25
C ILE A 1 12.30 20.06 -10.76
N ILE A 2 11.46 19.13 -10.29
CA ILE A 2 11.49 18.63 -8.92
C ILE A 2 11.71 17.11 -9.02
N PHE A 3 12.76 16.62 -8.38
CA PHE A 3 13.03 15.20 -8.22
C PHE A 3 12.94 14.85 -6.74
N THR A 4 12.06 13.92 -6.39
CA THR A 4 11.81 13.50 -5.00
C THR A 4 11.35 12.04 -4.96
N SER A 5 11.22 11.48 -3.76
CA SER A 5 10.53 10.20 -3.50
C SER A 5 9.24 10.44 -2.70
N ASP A 6 8.31 9.48 -2.74
CA ASP A 6 7.08 9.48 -1.94
C ASP A 6 7.32 9.01 -0.49
N ASN A 7 8.29 8.12 -0.29
CA ASN A 7 8.70 7.61 1.02
C ASN A 7 10.17 7.16 1.01
N GLY A 8 10.69 6.79 2.18
CA GLY A 8 12.02 6.21 2.35
C GLY A 8 12.17 4.84 1.67
N GLY A 9 13.41 4.38 1.49
CA GLY A 9 13.73 3.17 0.73
C GLY A 9 13.20 1.88 1.37
N ASN A 10 12.85 0.89 0.54
CA ASN A 10 12.55 -0.47 1.01
C ASN A 10 13.86 -1.23 1.28
N MET A 11 14.11 -1.59 2.54
CA MET A 11 15.35 -2.23 2.97
C MET A 11 15.15 -3.65 3.50
N TYR A 12 14.02 -4.29 3.15
CA TYR A 12 13.60 -5.53 3.83
C TYR A 12 12.93 -6.58 2.95
N ASN A 13 12.55 -6.23 1.72
CA ASN A 13 12.21 -7.25 0.73
C ASN A 13 13.49 -7.84 0.15
N ASP A 14 13.50 -9.15 -0.09
CA ASP A 14 14.60 -9.78 -0.81
C ASP A 14 14.42 -9.62 -2.32
N VAL A 15 15.47 -9.11 -2.98
CA VAL A 15 15.62 -9.05 -4.43
C VAL A 15 17.00 -9.63 -4.74
N ASP A 16 17.04 -10.71 -5.53
CA ASP A 16 18.29 -11.40 -5.92
C ASP A 16 19.21 -11.79 -4.75
N GLY A 17 18.61 -12.17 -3.61
CA GLY A 17 19.34 -12.64 -2.42
C GLY A 17 19.90 -11.51 -1.54
N THR A 18 19.51 -10.26 -1.77
CA THR A 18 19.86 -9.11 -0.93
C THR A 18 18.67 -8.16 -0.78
N THR A 19 18.77 -7.20 0.15
CA THR A 19 17.83 -6.08 0.22
C THR A 19 18.09 -5.12 -0.96
N PRO A 20 17.06 -4.51 -1.57
CA PRO A 20 17.22 -3.72 -2.79
C PRO A 20 17.89 -2.37 -2.55
N THR A 21 17.94 -1.88 -1.31
CA THR A 21 18.65 -0.65 -0.96
C THR A 21 19.06 -0.64 0.52
N SER A 22 19.76 0.42 0.93
CA SER A 22 20.10 0.76 2.32
C SER A 22 19.79 2.24 2.55
N ASN A 23 19.15 2.54 3.70
CA ASN A 23 18.94 3.92 4.15
C ASN A 23 20.02 4.38 5.16
N ALA A 24 21.07 3.58 5.38
CA ALA A 24 22.11 3.92 6.35
C ALA A 24 22.70 5.32 6.08
N PRO A 25 22.98 6.12 7.13
CA PRO A 25 22.95 5.77 8.55
C PRO A 25 21.57 5.90 9.24
N LEU A 26 20.52 6.20 8.48
CA LEU A 26 19.17 6.42 9.03
C LEU A 26 18.56 5.09 9.51
N ARG A 27 17.72 5.16 10.54
CA ARG A 27 16.99 4.00 11.06
C ARG A 27 15.69 3.79 10.30
N GLY A 28 15.32 2.52 10.13
CA GLY A 28 14.09 2.15 9.45
C GLY A 28 14.07 2.49 7.95
N GLY A 29 12.93 2.23 7.34
CA GLY A 29 12.72 2.38 5.90
C GLY A 29 11.26 2.58 5.59
N LYS A 30 10.86 2.30 4.36
CA LYS A 30 9.45 2.37 3.92
C LYS A 30 8.48 1.86 5.00
N ALA A 31 7.42 2.62 5.25
CA ALA A 31 6.39 2.35 6.26
C ALA A 31 6.88 2.39 7.73
N THR A 32 7.89 3.18 8.04
CA THR A 32 8.30 3.49 9.43
C THR A 32 8.31 5.00 9.67
N LEU A 33 8.14 5.44 10.92
CA LEU A 33 8.22 6.87 11.31
C LEU A 33 9.64 7.31 11.65
N PHE A 34 10.62 6.41 11.57
CA PHE A 34 12.04 6.73 11.71
C PHE A 34 12.55 7.49 10.48
N GLU A 35 13.71 8.14 10.59
CA GLU A 35 14.29 9.00 9.55
C GLU A 35 14.46 8.27 8.22
N GLY A 36 14.82 6.99 8.24
CA GLY A 36 15.00 6.21 7.01
C GLY A 36 13.69 5.89 6.28
N GLY A 37 12.54 5.99 6.96
CA GLY A 37 11.23 5.85 6.34
C GLY A 37 10.63 7.12 5.77
N THR A 38 11.13 8.27 6.21
CA THR A 38 10.47 9.56 6.02
C THR A 38 11.35 10.60 5.32
N ARG A 39 12.66 10.52 5.51
CA ARG A 39 13.64 11.35 4.80
C ARG A 39 13.85 10.82 3.39
N VAL A 40 13.64 11.67 2.41
CA VAL A 40 13.72 11.34 0.98
C VAL A 40 14.75 12.21 0.26
N PRO A 41 15.33 11.76 -0.87
CA PRO A 41 16.11 12.66 -1.72
C PRO A 41 15.20 13.77 -2.26
N GLY A 42 15.72 15.00 -2.32
CA GLY A 42 15.03 16.16 -2.89
C GLY A 42 16.01 17.00 -3.70
N VAL A 43 15.75 17.17 -4.99
CA VAL A 43 16.56 18.00 -5.90
C VAL A 43 15.62 18.88 -6.71
N ILE A 44 15.81 20.19 -6.59
CA ILE A 44 15.00 21.19 -7.30
C ILE A 44 15.90 22.02 -8.20
N VAL A 45 15.57 22.05 -9.49
CA VAL A 45 16.23 22.89 -10.48
C VAL A 45 15.21 23.91 -10.98
N TRP A 46 15.45 25.17 -10.64
CA TRP A 46 14.61 26.30 -11.02
C TRP A 46 15.47 27.51 -11.40
N PRO A 47 15.87 27.63 -12.68
CA PRO A 47 16.71 28.74 -13.14
C PRO A 47 16.08 30.10 -12.81
N GLY A 48 16.90 31.03 -12.30
CA GLY A 48 16.44 32.35 -11.86
C GLY A 48 15.85 32.39 -10.45
N ILE A 49 15.62 31.24 -9.81
CA ILE A 49 15.18 31.15 -8.41
C ILE A 49 16.23 30.44 -7.56
N ALA A 50 16.58 29.20 -7.93
CA ALA A 50 17.53 28.38 -7.21
C ALA A 50 18.96 28.55 -7.76
N ALA A 51 19.91 28.82 -6.87
CA ALA A 51 21.32 28.85 -7.21
C ALA A 51 21.81 27.44 -7.59
N ALA A 52 22.44 27.30 -8.76
CA ALA A 52 22.93 26.01 -9.23
C ALA A 52 24.01 25.44 -8.30
N GLY A 53 23.92 24.15 -7.98
CA GLY A 53 24.88 23.47 -7.10
C GLY A 53 24.80 23.86 -5.61
N SER A 54 23.79 24.64 -5.21
CA SER A 54 23.56 24.99 -3.81
C SER A 54 22.96 23.81 -3.01
N ARG A 55 23.04 23.91 -1.68
CA ARG A 55 22.43 23.00 -0.72
C ARG A 55 21.70 23.81 0.33
N SER A 56 20.54 23.32 0.76
CA SER A 56 19.78 23.85 1.90
C SER A 56 19.53 22.72 2.89
N ASP A 57 19.59 23.04 4.19
CA ASP A 57 19.21 22.14 5.28
C ASP A 57 17.79 22.45 5.81
N ALA A 58 17.04 23.30 5.10
CA ALA A 58 15.64 23.55 5.41
C ALA A 58 14.84 22.24 5.37
N ILE A 59 14.04 22.00 6.40
CA ILE A 59 13.10 20.88 6.43
C ILE A 59 12.02 21.14 5.37
N VAL A 60 11.61 20.13 4.63
CA VAL A 60 10.56 20.22 3.60
C VAL A 60 9.70 18.96 3.65
N GLN A 61 8.39 19.10 3.51
CA GLN A 61 7.44 18.02 3.34
C GLN A 61 6.79 18.06 1.94
N SER A 62 6.19 16.95 1.53
CA SER A 62 5.55 16.80 0.21
C SER A 62 4.48 17.86 -0.08
N GLU A 63 3.74 18.26 0.94
CA GLU A 63 2.64 19.21 0.90
C GLU A 63 3.12 20.64 0.68
N ASP A 64 4.40 20.95 0.93
CA ASP A 64 4.98 22.27 0.67
C ASP A 64 5.09 22.57 -0.83
N TYR A 65 5.17 21.54 -1.68
CA TYR A 65 5.34 21.74 -3.12
C TYR A 65 4.15 22.48 -3.73
N TYR A 66 2.93 22.23 -3.23
CA TYR A 66 1.73 22.88 -3.76
C TYR A 66 1.74 24.42 -3.58
N PRO A 67 1.85 24.98 -2.36
CA PRO A 67 1.92 26.43 -2.18
C PRO A 67 3.17 27.04 -2.80
N THR A 68 4.29 26.31 -2.86
CA THR A 68 5.52 26.77 -3.53
C THR A 68 5.31 26.97 -5.03
N LEU A 69 4.60 26.05 -5.69
CA LEU A 69 4.34 26.15 -7.12
C LEU A 69 3.35 27.29 -7.43
N LEU A 70 2.33 27.49 -6.59
CA LEU A 70 1.43 28.63 -6.75
C LEU A 70 2.18 29.96 -6.64
N ASP A 71 2.95 30.13 -5.55
CA ASP A 71 3.76 31.32 -5.28
C ASP A 71 4.77 31.58 -6.41
N GLY A 72 5.54 30.56 -6.79
CA GLY A 72 6.56 30.66 -7.83
C GLY A 72 6.02 30.94 -9.24
N LEU A 73 4.75 30.61 -9.50
CA LEU A 73 4.07 30.89 -10.76
C LEU A 73 3.21 32.18 -10.72
N GLY A 74 3.13 32.85 -9.56
CA GLY A 74 2.26 34.02 -9.38
C GLY A 74 0.77 33.68 -9.51
N LEU A 75 0.37 32.46 -9.14
CA LEU A 75 -1.01 31.99 -9.18
C LEU A 75 -1.67 32.17 -7.82
N ASN A 76 -2.95 32.54 -7.84
CA ASN A 76 -3.76 32.59 -6.63
C ASN A 76 -4.30 31.20 -6.29
N PRO A 77 -4.39 30.85 -5.00
CA PRO A 77 -5.12 29.66 -4.57
C PRO A 77 -6.62 29.79 -4.93
N ALA A 78 -7.30 28.66 -5.01
CA ALA A 78 -8.76 28.66 -5.12
C ALA A 78 -9.38 29.31 -3.85
N PRO A 79 -10.59 29.91 -3.96
CA PRO A 79 -11.31 30.39 -2.78
C PRO A 79 -11.42 29.29 -1.73
N ASP A 80 -11.18 29.65 -0.47
CA ASP A 80 -11.26 28.76 0.70
C ASP A 80 -10.26 27.58 0.76
N GLN A 81 -9.31 27.50 -0.17
CA GLN A 81 -8.24 26.51 -0.12
C GLN A 81 -7.37 26.73 1.13
N GLN A 82 -7.28 25.71 1.98
CA GLN A 82 -6.38 25.67 3.12
C GLN A 82 -5.12 24.89 2.76
N PHE A 83 -4.00 25.25 3.40
CA PHE A 83 -2.70 24.61 3.22
C PHE A 83 -2.14 24.19 4.57
N ASP A 84 -1.68 22.94 4.63
CA ASP A 84 -0.83 22.47 5.72
C ASP A 84 0.65 22.78 5.43
N GLY A 85 1.03 22.74 4.15
CA GLY A 85 2.38 23.09 3.68
C GLY A 85 2.61 24.60 3.58
N ILE A 86 3.88 24.99 3.51
CA ILE A 86 4.32 26.38 3.31
C ILE A 86 5.15 26.50 2.02
N SER A 87 5.21 27.70 1.45
CA SER A 87 6.09 27.97 0.30
C SER A 87 7.56 27.84 0.72
N ILE A 88 8.33 27.02 -0.01
CA ILE A 88 9.78 26.84 0.21
C ILE A 88 10.62 27.75 -0.69
N LEU A 89 10.03 28.73 -1.38
CA LEU A 89 10.78 29.70 -2.18
C LEU A 89 11.90 30.41 -1.41
N PRO A 90 11.75 30.78 -0.11
CA PRO A 90 12.86 31.33 0.67
C PRO A 90 14.07 30.39 0.67
N ALA A 91 13.88 29.11 1.00
CA ALA A 91 14.94 28.11 0.99
C ALA A 91 15.58 27.94 -0.40
N LEU A 92 14.78 28.00 -1.47
CA LEU A 92 15.30 27.92 -2.83
C LEU A 92 16.15 29.14 -3.22
N ARG A 93 15.83 30.32 -2.69
CA ARG A 93 16.60 31.56 -2.90
C ARG A 93 17.86 31.65 -2.02
N GLY A 94 18.05 30.71 -1.10
CA GLY A 94 19.15 30.70 -0.14
C GLY A 94 18.85 31.47 1.15
N ASP A 95 17.60 31.87 1.36
CA ASP A 95 17.13 32.52 2.58
C ASP A 95 16.70 31.47 3.62
N GLU A 96 16.60 31.90 4.89
CA GLU A 96 16.08 31.06 5.97
C GLU A 96 14.60 30.72 5.72
N LEU A 97 14.24 29.44 5.87
CA LEU A 97 12.86 28.99 5.89
C LEU A 97 12.47 28.70 7.35
N THR A 98 11.74 29.62 7.96
CA THR A 98 11.20 29.42 9.30
C THR A 98 10.03 28.43 9.26
N ARG A 99 10.16 27.32 9.99
CA ARG A 99 9.08 26.39 10.27
C ARG A 99 9.13 25.98 11.74
N ASP A 100 7.97 25.99 12.39
CA ASP A 100 7.90 25.59 13.80
C ASP A 100 8.03 24.07 13.97
N ALA A 101 7.21 23.28 13.27
CA ALA A 101 7.26 21.83 13.31
C ALA A 101 6.76 21.16 12.02
N VAL A 102 7.15 19.91 11.81
CA VAL A 102 6.57 18.99 10.81
C VAL A 102 5.99 17.77 11.50
N PHE A 103 4.95 17.18 10.91
CA PHE A 103 4.23 16.04 11.49
C PHE A 103 4.12 14.88 10.51
N GLN A 104 4.16 13.65 11.03
CA GLN A 104 3.82 12.44 10.26
C GLN A 104 2.82 11.62 11.06
N TYR A 105 1.69 11.30 10.44
CA TYR A 105 0.60 10.55 11.06
C TYR A 105 0.46 9.19 10.39
N PHE A 106 0.79 8.11 11.11
CA PHE A 106 0.74 6.75 10.58
C PHE A 106 0.07 5.77 11.57
N PRO A 107 -1.26 5.80 11.69
CA PRO A 107 -2.02 4.98 12.64
C PRO A 107 -2.20 3.53 12.15
N HIS A 108 -1.15 2.93 11.62
CA HIS A 108 -1.16 1.58 11.06
C HIS A 108 -0.13 0.68 11.76
N ASN A 109 -0.25 -0.63 11.55
CA ASN A 109 0.66 -1.64 12.11
C ASN A 109 1.29 -2.45 10.96
N PRO A 110 2.33 -1.93 10.31
CA PRO A 110 2.96 -2.59 9.17
C PRO A 110 3.83 -3.77 9.63
N GLY A 111 3.88 -4.85 8.86
CA GLY A 111 4.71 -6.02 9.17
C GLY A 111 6.15 -5.92 8.66
N VAL A 112 6.84 -4.79 8.91
CA VAL A 112 8.19 -4.48 8.37
C VAL A 112 9.22 -4.34 9.50
N PRO A 113 10.54 -4.50 9.29
CA PRO A 113 11.50 -4.19 10.35
C PRO A 113 11.38 -2.73 10.82
N ASP A 114 11.69 -2.48 12.08
CA ASP A 114 11.52 -1.18 12.77
C ASP A 114 10.08 -0.63 12.74
N TRP A 115 9.07 -1.47 12.46
CA TRP A 115 7.67 -1.11 12.65
C TRP A 115 7.35 -0.70 14.09
N LEU A 116 6.45 0.26 14.24
CA LEU A 116 5.85 0.65 15.50
C LEU A 116 4.34 0.39 15.46
N PRO A 117 3.67 0.14 16.62
CA PRO A 117 2.22 0.24 16.70
C PRO A 117 1.73 1.61 16.18
N PRO A 118 0.40 1.79 15.95
CA PRO A 118 -0.16 3.05 15.47
C PRO A 118 0.45 4.26 16.18
N ALA A 119 1.00 5.19 15.41
CA ALA A 119 1.83 6.26 15.96
C ALA A 119 1.77 7.55 15.13
N VAL A 120 2.28 8.61 15.73
CA VAL A 120 2.42 9.94 15.16
C VAL A 120 3.77 10.51 15.58
N SER A 121 4.43 11.25 14.69
CA SER A 121 5.68 11.95 15.00
C SER A 121 5.54 13.46 14.81
N VAL A 122 6.35 14.20 15.58
CA VAL A 122 6.61 15.62 15.38
C VAL A 122 8.12 15.85 15.36
N HIS A 123 8.59 16.69 14.45
CA HIS A 123 9.97 17.14 14.38
C HIS A 123 10.01 18.67 14.43
N ARG A 124 10.72 19.20 15.42
CA ARG A 124 10.87 20.63 15.72
C ARG A 124 12.30 20.94 16.13
N GLY A 125 12.96 21.80 15.35
CA GLY A 125 14.39 22.07 15.50
C GLY A 125 15.20 20.77 15.44
N ASP A 126 16.05 20.52 16.43
CA ASP A 126 16.86 19.30 16.49
C ASP A 126 16.09 18.09 17.05
N TRP A 127 14.85 18.26 17.53
CA TRP A 127 14.14 17.24 18.30
C TRP A 127 13.05 16.56 17.50
N LYS A 128 12.96 15.24 17.65
CA LYS A 128 11.88 14.42 17.11
C LYS A 128 11.26 13.57 18.20
N LEU A 129 9.94 13.68 18.36
CA LEU A 129 9.13 12.85 19.24
C LEU A 129 8.26 11.92 18.40
N ILE A 130 8.19 10.65 18.78
CA ILE A 130 7.20 9.68 18.28
C ILE A 130 6.28 9.28 19.42
N ARG A 131 4.97 9.56 19.29
CA ARG A 131 3.91 9.09 20.18
C ARG A 131 3.32 7.81 19.61
N ILE A 132 3.42 6.71 20.37
CA ILE A 132 2.76 5.44 20.11
C ILE A 132 1.43 5.42 20.87
N PHE A 133 0.32 5.30 20.14
CA PHE A 133 -1.03 5.37 20.72
C PHE A 133 -1.27 4.19 21.67
N HIS A 134 -1.72 4.49 22.90
CA HIS A 134 -2.02 3.50 23.95
C HIS A 134 -0.93 2.43 24.20
N GLY A 135 0.33 2.76 23.88
CA GLY A 135 1.46 1.84 24.00
C GLY A 135 2.19 1.88 25.35
N GLY A 136 1.70 2.68 26.30
CA GLY A 136 2.24 2.84 27.65
C GLY A 136 1.38 2.15 28.71
N GLU A 137 1.80 2.25 29.97
CA GLU A 137 1.08 1.65 31.10
C GLU A 137 -0.33 2.24 31.26
N ASN A 138 -1.29 1.42 31.69
CA ASN A 138 -2.67 1.83 31.97
C ASN A 138 -3.36 2.56 30.80
N GLY A 139 -2.98 2.24 29.55
CA GLY A 139 -3.57 2.82 28.34
C GLY A 139 -3.02 4.21 27.98
N ALA A 140 -1.99 4.70 28.69
CA ALA A 140 -1.28 5.90 28.33
C ALA A 140 -0.56 5.75 26.98
N HIS A 141 -0.17 6.88 26.37
CA HIS A 141 0.73 6.86 25.23
C HIS A 141 2.15 6.49 25.67
N ARG A 142 2.91 5.86 24.76
CA ARG A 142 4.36 5.69 24.93
C ARG A 142 5.07 6.63 23.98
N HIS A 143 6.20 7.17 24.43
CA HIS A 143 6.96 8.16 23.70
C HIS A 143 8.38 7.66 23.43
N LEU A 144 8.89 7.98 22.25
CA LEU A 144 10.30 7.89 21.89
C LEU A 144 10.79 9.29 21.52
N LEU A 145 11.87 9.75 22.11
CA LEU A 145 12.42 11.09 21.84
C LEU A 145 13.87 10.98 21.36
N PHE A 146 14.19 11.68 20.27
CA PHE A 146 15.51 11.71 19.68
C PHE A 146 15.97 13.15 19.43
N ASN A 147 17.28 13.38 19.55
CA ASN A 147 17.92 14.59 19.05
C ASN A 147 18.62 14.25 17.72
N LEU A 148 18.11 14.73 16.59
CA LEU A 148 18.57 14.35 15.25
C LEU A 148 19.88 15.03 14.83
N ARG A 149 20.27 16.13 15.49
CA ARG A 149 21.59 16.75 15.29
C ARG A 149 22.70 15.84 15.81
N ASP A 150 22.49 15.27 16.99
CA ASP A 150 23.51 14.49 17.69
C ASP A 150 23.35 12.97 17.46
N ASP A 151 22.14 12.51 17.09
CA ASP A 151 21.81 11.11 16.83
C ASP A 151 20.85 10.95 15.62
N LEU A 152 21.39 11.18 14.42
CA LEU A 152 20.65 11.02 13.17
C LEU A 152 20.13 9.59 12.93
N GLY A 153 20.73 8.59 13.60
CA GLY A 153 20.32 7.20 13.49
C GLY A 153 19.24 6.79 14.49
N GLU A 154 18.72 7.71 15.31
CA GLU A 154 17.64 7.46 16.28
C GLU A 154 17.90 6.22 17.15
N LYS A 155 19.13 6.12 17.68
CA LYS A 155 19.64 4.98 18.43
C LYS A 155 19.38 5.11 19.93
N HIS A 156 19.32 6.33 20.44
CA HIS A 156 19.21 6.62 21.87
C HIS A 156 17.89 7.33 22.16
N ASP A 157 16.96 6.60 22.76
CA ASP A 157 15.73 7.20 23.27
C ASP A 157 16.03 8.05 24.52
N LEU A 158 15.66 9.33 24.44
CA LEU A 158 15.85 10.34 25.46
C LEU A 158 14.57 10.65 26.24
N ALA A 159 13.44 9.98 25.96
CA ALA A 159 12.14 10.36 26.52
C ALA A 159 12.13 10.37 28.06
N ALA A 160 12.80 9.40 28.69
CA ALA A 160 12.92 9.33 30.15
C ALA A 160 13.87 10.39 30.76
N ARG A 161 14.81 10.92 29.96
CA ARG A 161 15.82 11.89 30.41
C ARG A 161 15.37 13.33 30.21
N GLU A 162 14.53 13.57 29.20
CA GLU A 162 14.09 14.89 28.77
C GLU A 162 12.54 15.02 28.81
N PRO A 163 11.90 14.85 29.98
CA PRO A 163 10.44 14.81 30.08
C PRO A 163 9.76 16.14 29.75
N GLU A 164 10.46 17.27 29.87
CA GLU A 164 9.95 18.59 29.48
C GLU A 164 9.79 18.67 27.96
N TRP A 165 10.78 18.19 27.20
CA TRP A 165 10.70 18.09 25.73
C TRP A 165 9.61 17.14 25.28
N VAL A 166 9.44 15.99 25.96
CA VAL A 166 8.32 15.09 25.70
C VAL A 166 7.00 15.84 25.86
N ARG A 167 6.78 16.52 26.99
CA ARG A 167 5.52 17.23 27.26
C ARG A 167 5.23 18.31 26.21
N GLU A 168 6.23 19.11 25.85
CA GLU A 168 6.09 20.18 24.87
C GLU A 168 5.73 19.65 23.48
N LEU A 169 6.51 18.70 22.97
CA LEU A 169 6.29 18.12 21.64
C LEU A 169 5.00 17.30 21.57
N ASP A 170 4.65 16.62 22.66
CA ASP A 170 3.40 15.86 22.76
C ASP A 170 2.17 16.79 22.77
N SER A 171 2.30 17.99 23.32
CA SER A 171 1.27 19.03 23.21
C SER A 171 1.09 19.49 21.76
N LEU A 172 2.17 19.63 20.99
CA LEU A 172 2.09 19.96 19.56
C LEU A 172 1.38 18.86 18.77
N ILE A 173 1.67 17.58 19.06
CA ILE A 173 0.94 16.46 18.47
C ILE A 173 -0.56 16.55 18.78
N SER A 174 -0.93 16.81 20.04
CA SER A 174 -2.34 16.93 20.42
C SER A 174 -3.04 18.07 19.67
N GLN A 175 -2.38 19.21 19.53
CA GLN A 175 -2.89 20.36 18.77
C GLN A 175 -3.07 20.00 17.29
N PHE A 176 -2.05 19.42 16.66
CA PHE A 176 -2.10 18.95 15.28
C PHE A 176 -3.26 17.99 15.02
N LEU A 177 -3.45 16.98 15.88
CA LEU A 177 -4.55 16.01 15.73
C LEU A 177 -5.93 16.67 15.86
N SER A 178 -6.06 17.68 16.73
CA SER A 178 -7.28 18.47 16.89
C SER A 178 -7.57 19.32 15.66
N ASP A 179 -6.59 20.08 15.18
CA ASP A 179 -6.74 21.03 14.08
C ASP A 179 -7.07 20.32 12.76
N THR A 180 -6.39 19.20 12.52
CA THR A 180 -6.62 18.36 11.33
C THR A 180 -7.86 17.46 11.44
N LYS A 181 -8.52 17.43 12.62
CA LYS A 181 -9.64 16.53 12.92
C LYS A 181 -9.29 15.08 12.61
N ALA A 182 -8.07 14.67 12.94
CA ALA A 182 -7.55 13.36 12.63
C ALA A 182 -8.41 12.26 13.30
N VAL A 183 -8.63 11.16 12.59
CA VAL A 183 -9.26 9.96 13.18
C VAL A 183 -8.22 9.25 14.03
N VAL A 184 -8.29 9.40 15.35
CA VAL A 184 -7.30 8.89 16.31
C VAL A 184 -7.61 7.43 16.70
N PRO A 185 -6.61 6.53 16.82
CA PRO A 185 -6.81 5.18 17.34
C PRO A 185 -7.42 5.21 18.75
N VAL A 186 -8.40 4.33 18.99
CA VAL A 186 -9.00 4.14 20.31
C VAL A 186 -8.42 2.89 20.99
N PRO A 187 -8.43 2.81 22.34
CA PRO A 187 -8.05 1.60 23.04
C PRO A 187 -8.90 0.42 22.57
N ASN A 188 -8.26 -0.72 22.29
CA ASN A 188 -8.98 -1.95 21.97
C ASN A 188 -9.55 -2.56 23.27
N PRO A 189 -10.88 -2.65 23.46
CA PRO A 189 -11.48 -3.20 24.67
C PRO A 189 -11.17 -4.70 24.87
N ALA A 190 -10.78 -5.40 23.80
CA ALA A 190 -10.38 -6.81 23.84
C ALA A 190 -8.85 -7.00 23.98
N PHE A 191 -8.09 -5.94 24.26
CA PHE A 191 -6.65 -6.04 24.49
C PHE A 191 -6.35 -6.86 25.75
N ASP A 192 -5.49 -7.87 25.59
CA ASP A 192 -5.02 -8.74 26.67
C ASP A 192 -3.52 -8.50 26.88
N PRO A 193 -3.12 -7.76 27.93
CA PRO A 193 -1.72 -7.46 28.21
C PRO A 193 -0.84 -8.71 28.35
N ALA A 194 -1.40 -9.84 28.82
CA ALA A 194 -0.65 -11.08 28.99
C ALA A 194 -0.26 -11.73 27.64
N LYS A 195 -0.95 -11.37 26.55
CA LYS A 195 -0.64 -11.80 25.17
C LYS A 195 0.22 -10.81 24.41
N TYR A 196 0.40 -9.59 24.93
CA TYR A 196 1.27 -8.62 24.31
C TYR A 196 2.75 -9.00 24.47
N ARG A 197 3.55 -8.72 23.45
CA ARG A 197 4.97 -9.07 23.37
C ARG A 197 5.73 -7.86 22.84
N PRO A 198 6.01 -6.84 23.69
CA PRO A 198 6.67 -5.60 23.29
C PRO A 198 8.05 -5.84 22.67
N GLU A 199 8.73 -6.93 23.03
CA GLU A 199 10.02 -7.32 22.47
C GLU A 199 9.98 -7.70 20.98
N LEU A 200 8.78 -7.91 20.42
CA LEU A 200 8.57 -8.19 18.99
C LEU A 200 8.30 -6.93 18.16
N GLU A 201 8.10 -5.78 18.79
CA GLU A 201 8.01 -4.50 18.08
C GLU A 201 9.31 -4.21 17.32
N GLY A 202 9.19 -3.67 16.12
CA GLY A 202 10.33 -3.43 15.25
C GLY A 202 11.04 -4.69 14.73
N LYS A 203 10.68 -5.89 15.19
CA LYS A 203 11.16 -7.13 14.60
C LYS A 203 10.32 -7.43 13.38
N GLN A 204 10.99 -7.59 12.24
CA GLN A 204 10.35 -8.18 11.09
C GLN A 204 9.85 -9.56 11.53
N LYS A 205 8.52 -9.75 11.50
CA LYS A 205 7.99 -11.11 11.61
C LYS A 205 8.71 -11.90 10.51
N PRO A 206 9.30 -13.06 10.82
CA PRO A 206 9.85 -13.90 9.77
C PRO A 206 8.79 -13.96 8.69
N ALA A 207 9.14 -13.63 7.45
CA ALA A 207 8.33 -14.12 6.35
C ALA A 207 8.15 -15.59 6.69
N ASN A 208 6.91 -16.05 6.85
CA ASN A 208 6.69 -17.47 6.90
C ASN A 208 7.38 -17.96 5.65
N LYS A 209 8.59 -18.54 5.76
CA LYS A 209 9.09 -19.44 4.74
C LYS A 209 7.87 -20.31 4.51
N PRO A 210 7.31 -20.37 3.30
CA PRO A 210 6.34 -21.40 3.03
C PRO A 210 7.04 -22.65 3.53
N ALA A 211 6.50 -23.27 4.56
CA ALA A 211 7.04 -24.54 5.00
C ALA A 211 7.14 -25.34 3.71
N ALA A 212 8.34 -25.80 3.36
CA ALA A 212 8.49 -26.70 2.24
C ALA A 212 7.45 -27.82 2.49
N GLY A 213 6.37 -27.82 1.71
CA GLY A 213 5.22 -28.69 1.91
C GLY A 213 4.29 -28.40 3.09
N LYS A 214 3.72 -27.19 3.22
CA LYS A 214 2.34 -27.09 3.70
C LYS A 214 1.42 -26.71 2.54
N PRO A 215 0.40 -27.53 2.19
CA PRO A 215 -0.56 -27.15 1.16
C PRO A 215 -1.18 -25.81 1.58
N ALA A 216 -1.35 -24.91 0.61
CA ALA A 216 -2.11 -23.70 0.81
C ALA A 216 -3.42 -24.09 1.53
N LYS A 217 -3.73 -23.43 2.65
CA LYS A 217 -5.09 -23.54 3.20
C LYS A 217 -6.02 -23.12 2.09
N ASP A 218 -6.88 -24.04 1.68
CA ASP A 218 -7.93 -23.79 0.71
C ASP A 218 -8.87 -22.72 1.29
N ASP A 219 -8.72 -21.49 0.82
CA ASP A 219 -9.63 -20.37 1.08
C ASP A 219 -10.72 -20.28 -0.01
N GLY A 220 -10.79 -21.29 -0.89
CA GLY A 220 -11.86 -21.44 -1.86
C GLY A 220 -13.08 -22.11 -1.24
N ASP A 221 -14.26 -21.72 -1.70
CA ASP A 221 -15.43 -22.58 -1.58
C ASP A 221 -15.14 -23.87 -2.38
N PRO A 222 -15.14 -25.07 -1.77
CA PRO A 222 -14.90 -26.32 -2.48
C PRO A 222 -15.83 -26.52 -3.68
N ALA A 223 -17.03 -25.94 -3.65
CA ALA A 223 -17.99 -26.00 -4.75
C ALA A 223 -17.50 -25.24 -5.99
N LEU A 224 -16.59 -24.27 -5.84
CA LEU A 224 -15.98 -23.56 -6.97
C LEU A 224 -14.79 -24.32 -7.58
N GLN A 225 -14.44 -25.50 -7.07
CA GLN A 225 -13.48 -26.43 -7.68
C GLN A 225 -12.16 -25.78 -8.13
N GLY A 226 -11.59 -24.94 -7.27
CA GLY A 226 -10.33 -24.25 -7.50
C GLY A 226 -10.45 -22.85 -8.12
N TRP A 227 -11.65 -22.44 -8.53
CA TRP A 227 -11.96 -21.05 -8.85
C TRP A 227 -12.17 -20.24 -7.57
N LYS A 228 -11.79 -18.96 -7.63
CA LYS A 228 -11.86 -18.04 -6.49
C LYS A 228 -12.63 -16.79 -6.86
N ALA A 229 -13.74 -16.54 -6.18
CA ALA A 229 -14.47 -15.27 -6.23
C ALA A 229 -13.67 -14.16 -5.53
N ARG A 230 -13.54 -13.01 -6.18
CA ARG A 230 -12.90 -11.81 -5.64
C ARG A 230 -13.73 -10.58 -6.01
N ASN A 231 -14.08 -9.79 -4.99
CA ASN A 231 -14.98 -8.64 -5.12
C ASN A 231 -16.36 -8.98 -5.73
N CYS A 232 -16.75 -10.25 -5.69
CA CYS A 232 -18.06 -10.75 -6.06
C CYS A 232 -18.56 -11.75 -5.02
N ALA A 233 -19.87 -11.95 -4.98
CA ALA A 233 -20.47 -13.13 -4.36
C ALA A 233 -20.58 -14.23 -5.41
N ALA A 234 -20.28 -15.47 -5.02
CA ALA A 234 -20.47 -16.65 -5.86
C ALA A 234 -21.12 -17.76 -5.03
N ALA A 235 -22.06 -18.48 -5.63
CA ALA A 235 -22.69 -19.65 -5.04
C ALA A 235 -22.90 -20.70 -6.12
N VAL A 236 -22.78 -21.98 -5.75
CA VAL A 236 -23.03 -23.10 -6.65
C VAL A 236 -24.32 -23.80 -6.25
N ASN A 237 -25.22 -23.98 -7.21
CA ASN A 237 -26.46 -24.72 -7.02
C ASN A 237 -26.74 -25.58 -8.25
N GLU A 238 -27.00 -26.88 -8.03
CA GLU A 238 -27.30 -27.85 -9.10
C GLU A 238 -26.32 -27.81 -10.29
N GLY A 239 -25.04 -27.57 -10.00
CA GLY A 239 -23.96 -27.52 -10.98
C GLY A 239 -23.80 -26.19 -11.73
N ILE A 240 -24.53 -25.15 -11.33
CA ILE A 240 -24.43 -23.81 -11.90
C ILE A 240 -23.82 -22.86 -10.86
N VAL A 241 -22.79 -22.11 -11.25
CA VAL A 241 -22.27 -20.99 -10.46
C VAL A 241 -23.06 -19.73 -10.79
N THR A 242 -23.69 -19.15 -9.78
CA THR A 242 -24.24 -17.80 -9.85
C THR A 242 -23.23 -16.82 -9.27
N VAL A 243 -22.82 -15.81 -10.05
CA VAL A 243 -21.84 -14.79 -9.65
C VAL A 243 -22.44 -13.39 -9.74
N THR A 244 -22.40 -12.66 -8.63
CA THR A 244 -22.89 -11.27 -8.54
C THR A 244 -21.71 -10.34 -8.26
N GLY A 245 -21.43 -9.42 -9.18
CA GLY A 245 -20.36 -8.43 -9.02
C GLY A 245 -20.72 -7.35 -8.00
N LEU A 246 -19.74 -6.93 -7.17
CA LEU A 246 -19.94 -5.84 -6.22
C LEU A 246 -19.42 -4.50 -6.76
N ASN A 247 -18.44 -4.54 -7.66
CA ASN A 247 -17.83 -3.38 -8.31
C ASN A 247 -17.14 -3.76 -9.63
N ASN A 248 -16.50 -2.79 -10.30
CA ASN A 248 -15.80 -2.98 -11.58
C ASN A 248 -14.50 -3.83 -11.49
N THR A 249 -14.12 -4.30 -10.30
CA THR A 249 -12.98 -5.20 -10.08
C THR A 249 -13.40 -6.62 -9.66
N SER A 250 -14.66 -6.98 -9.93
CA SER A 250 -15.23 -8.30 -9.64
C SER A 250 -14.74 -9.36 -10.62
N PHE A 251 -14.18 -10.47 -10.14
CA PHE A 251 -13.72 -11.56 -11.02
C PHE A 251 -13.75 -12.96 -10.38
N LEU A 252 -13.79 -13.98 -11.24
CA LEU A 252 -13.44 -15.37 -10.90
C LEU A 252 -12.01 -15.68 -11.32
N GLY A 253 -11.16 -16.12 -10.38
CA GLY A 253 -9.75 -16.41 -10.62
C GLY A 253 -9.41 -17.90 -10.54
N PHE A 254 -8.54 -18.40 -11.41
CA PHE A 254 -8.07 -19.79 -11.42
C PHE A 254 -6.56 -19.89 -11.63
N ALA A 255 -5.92 -20.84 -10.94
CA ALA A 255 -4.50 -21.12 -11.09
C ALA A 255 -4.24 -21.96 -12.36
N ALA A 256 -4.04 -21.28 -13.49
CA ALA A 256 -3.84 -21.88 -14.81
C ALA A 256 -2.36 -22.11 -15.17
N GLY A 257 -1.44 -22.17 -14.19
CA GLY A 257 0.01 -22.22 -14.44
C GLY A 257 0.52 -23.42 -15.23
N ARG A 258 -0.31 -24.45 -15.45
CA ARG A 258 0.01 -25.59 -16.33
C ARG A 258 -0.17 -25.28 -17.81
N HIS A 259 -0.96 -24.25 -18.14
CA HIS A 259 -1.18 -23.78 -19.50
C HIS A 259 -0.14 -22.71 -19.84
N SER A 260 0.44 -22.81 -21.03
CA SER A 260 1.46 -21.88 -21.52
C SER A 260 1.31 -21.68 -23.03
N GLY A 261 1.67 -20.50 -23.51
CA GLY A 261 1.49 -20.12 -24.91
C GLY A 261 0.04 -19.82 -25.27
N PRO A 262 -0.27 -19.67 -26.57
CA PRO A 262 -1.62 -19.38 -27.04
C PRO A 262 -2.62 -20.40 -26.48
N SER A 263 -3.66 -19.90 -25.85
CA SER A 263 -4.64 -20.69 -25.11
C SER A 263 -6.05 -20.21 -25.42
N THR A 264 -7.05 -21.08 -25.28
CA THR A 264 -8.45 -20.73 -25.44
C THR A 264 -9.19 -20.99 -24.13
N LEU A 265 -9.88 -19.97 -23.61
CA LEU A 265 -10.81 -20.08 -22.50
C LEU A 265 -12.23 -20.20 -23.06
N LYS A 266 -12.92 -21.30 -22.78
CA LYS A 266 -14.31 -21.50 -23.13
C LYS A 266 -15.18 -21.51 -21.87
N LEU A 267 -16.39 -20.98 -21.99
CA LEU A 267 -17.38 -21.08 -20.92
C LEU A 267 -18.80 -21.17 -21.51
N ARG A 268 -19.64 -21.96 -20.86
CA ARG A 268 -21.10 -21.93 -21.06
C ARG A 268 -21.71 -21.04 -20.01
N VAL A 269 -22.33 -19.95 -20.46
CA VAL A 269 -22.70 -18.80 -19.63
C VAL A 269 -24.07 -18.26 -19.99
N LYS A 270 -24.79 -17.73 -18.99
CA LYS A 270 -26.02 -16.96 -19.13
C LYS A 270 -25.85 -15.62 -18.41
N ALA A 271 -26.13 -14.51 -19.10
CA ALA A 271 -25.95 -13.15 -18.57
C ALA A 271 -26.91 -12.15 -19.22
N SER A 272 -26.97 -10.93 -18.68
CA SER A 272 -27.72 -9.81 -19.29
C SER A 272 -26.97 -9.12 -20.44
N GLY A 273 -25.78 -9.62 -20.77
CA GLY A 273 -24.86 -9.07 -21.74
C GLY A 273 -23.99 -7.94 -21.20
N GLY A 274 -22.86 -7.69 -21.86
CA GLY A 274 -21.95 -6.60 -21.48
C GLY A 274 -20.49 -6.89 -21.84
N THR A 275 -19.72 -5.83 -22.06
CA THR A 275 -18.28 -5.95 -22.32
C THR A 275 -17.52 -6.25 -21.03
N SER A 276 -16.50 -7.09 -21.13
CA SER A 276 -15.59 -7.44 -20.05
C SER A 276 -14.22 -7.81 -20.61
N HIS A 277 -13.36 -8.39 -19.79
CA HIS A 277 -12.03 -8.85 -20.16
C HIS A 277 -11.60 -10.07 -19.32
N VAL A 278 -10.69 -10.83 -19.90
CA VAL A 278 -9.95 -11.90 -19.21
C VAL A 278 -8.53 -11.41 -18.99
N ASP A 279 -8.05 -11.53 -17.76
CA ASP A 279 -6.65 -11.30 -17.44
C ASP A 279 -5.90 -12.63 -17.31
N TRP A 280 -4.61 -12.61 -17.66
CA TRP A 280 -3.67 -13.63 -17.21
C TRP A 280 -2.41 -12.99 -16.62
N LEU A 281 -1.92 -13.61 -15.55
CA LEU A 281 -0.79 -13.12 -14.75
C LEU A 281 0.30 -14.20 -14.68
N PRO A 282 1.29 -14.18 -15.60
CA PRO A 282 2.35 -15.19 -15.64
C PRO A 282 3.16 -15.31 -14.34
N GLY A 283 3.37 -14.18 -13.65
CA GLY A 283 4.07 -14.11 -12.36
C GLY A 283 3.19 -14.37 -11.13
N GLY A 284 1.95 -14.84 -11.31
CA GLY A 284 1.00 -15.03 -10.22
C GLY A 284 0.38 -13.73 -9.72
N ALA A 285 -0.16 -13.72 -8.50
CA ALA A 285 -1.03 -12.64 -8.01
C ALA A 285 -0.36 -11.25 -7.92
N GLN A 286 0.97 -11.21 -7.81
CA GLN A 286 1.79 -9.99 -7.77
C GLN A 286 2.48 -9.70 -9.11
N GLY A 287 2.28 -10.53 -10.14
CA GLY A 287 2.86 -10.35 -11.46
C GLY A 287 2.13 -9.32 -12.31
N GLN A 288 2.77 -8.88 -13.40
CA GLN A 288 2.15 -8.03 -14.41
C GLN A 288 0.95 -8.74 -15.06
N SER A 289 -0.19 -8.03 -15.13
CA SER A 289 -1.40 -8.52 -15.80
C SER A 289 -1.37 -8.20 -17.28
N ASN A 290 -1.87 -9.13 -18.08
CA ASN A 290 -2.17 -8.94 -19.50
C ASN A 290 -3.66 -9.22 -19.70
N SER A 291 -4.30 -8.52 -20.63
CA SER A 291 -5.75 -8.53 -20.76
C SER A 291 -6.20 -8.75 -22.19
N VAL A 292 -7.30 -9.47 -22.38
CA VAL A 292 -8.02 -9.57 -23.65
C VAL A 292 -9.51 -9.26 -23.44
N PRO A 293 -10.12 -8.34 -24.22
CA PRO A 293 -11.53 -8.03 -24.08
C PRO A 293 -12.41 -9.14 -24.66
N PHE A 294 -13.61 -9.29 -24.09
CA PHE A 294 -14.69 -10.12 -24.65
C PHE A 294 -16.06 -9.55 -24.27
N THR A 295 -17.14 -10.11 -24.82
CA THR A 295 -18.51 -9.67 -24.53
C THR A 295 -19.33 -10.85 -24.05
N PHE A 296 -20.00 -10.69 -22.90
CA PHE A 296 -21.00 -11.65 -22.45
C PHE A 296 -22.23 -11.61 -23.37
N PRO A 297 -22.76 -12.77 -23.78
CA PRO A 297 -24.00 -12.85 -24.54
C PRO A 297 -25.18 -12.41 -23.67
N LYS A 298 -26.18 -11.81 -24.30
CA LYS A 298 -27.43 -11.39 -23.64
C LYS A 298 -28.50 -12.47 -23.82
N GLY A 299 -29.13 -12.89 -22.74
CA GLY A 299 -30.34 -13.71 -22.78
C GLY A 299 -30.10 -15.14 -22.31
N GLU A 300 -30.30 -16.11 -23.19
CA GLU A 300 -30.21 -17.54 -22.85
C GLU A 300 -28.77 -18.06 -22.76
N TRP A 301 -28.62 -19.29 -22.26
CA TRP A 301 -27.34 -20.01 -22.21
C TRP A 301 -26.64 -20.03 -23.55
N ALA A 302 -25.38 -19.61 -23.56
CA ALA A 302 -24.53 -19.61 -24.74
C ALA A 302 -23.11 -20.03 -24.39
N GLU A 303 -22.43 -20.65 -25.36
CA GLU A 303 -21.01 -20.95 -25.27
C GLU A 303 -20.21 -19.83 -25.91
N ILE A 304 -19.18 -19.35 -25.20
CA ILE A 304 -18.22 -18.39 -25.71
C ILE A 304 -16.81 -18.96 -25.63
N ALA A 305 -15.98 -18.57 -26.60
CA ALA A 305 -14.56 -18.91 -26.68
C ALA A 305 -13.75 -17.62 -26.75
N ILE A 306 -12.75 -17.49 -25.88
CA ILE A 306 -11.91 -16.31 -25.72
C ILE A 306 -10.47 -16.75 -25.96
N GLU A 307 -9.86 -16.17 -27.00
CA GLU A 307 -8.45 -16.44 -27.34
C GLU A 307 -7.53 -15.62 -26.43
N ILE A 308 -6.62 -16.31 -25.75
CA ILE A 308 -5.60 -15.73 -24.87
C ILE A 308 -4.26 -15.81 -25.60
N PRO A 309 -3.74 -14.69 -26.14
CA PRO A 309 -2.52 -14.66 -26.95
C PRO A 309 -1.25 -14.66 -26.08
N ALA A 310 -1.20 -15.51 -25.06
CA ALA A 310 -0.04 -15.62 -24.20
C ALA A 310 1.17 -16.20 -24.95
N THR A 311 2.37 -15.70 -24.66
CA THR A 311 3.63 -16.23 -25.21
C THR A 311 4.37 -17.15 -24.22
N GLY A 312 3.91 -17.19 -22.97
CA GLY A 312 4.48 -17.99 -21.88
C GLY A 312 3.38 -18.52 -20.95
N PRO A 313 3.72 -18.92 -19.71
CA PRO A 313 2.76 -19.47 -18.76
C PRO A 313 1.61 -18.51 -18.46
N LEU A 314 0.38 -19.02 -18.35
CA LEU A 314 -0.77 -18.20 -17.97
C LEU A 314 -0.70 -17.74 -16.51
N GLY A 315 -0.12 -18.56 -15.63
CA GLY A 315 -0.05 -18.30 -14.19
C GLY A 315 -1.45 -18.29 -13.54
N ILE A 316 -2.05 -17.13 -13.35
CA ILE A 316 -3.44 -16.99 -12.88
C ILE A 316 -4.30 -16.40 -14.00
N VAL A 317 -5.41 -17.06 -14.33
CA VAL A 317 -6.45 -16.51 -15.22
C VAL A 317 -7.54 -15.87 -14.36
N ARG A 318 -8.02 -14.68 -14.74
CA ARG A 318 -9.16 -13.99 -14.10
C ARG A 318 -10.21 -13.63 -15.14
N ILE A 319 -11.45 -14.04 -14.90
CA ILE A 319 -12.62 -13.68 -15.72
C ILE A 319 -13.34 -12.56 -14.99
N TYR A 320 -13.28 -11.34 -15.50
CA TYR A 320 -14.00 -10.21 -14.90
C TYR A 320 -15.48 -10.24 -15.30
N LEU A 321 -16.33 -9.76 -14.39
CA LEU A 321 -17.76 -9.69 -14.61
C LEU A 321 -18.15 -8.39 -15.32
N PRO A 322 -19.20 -8.39 -16.15
CA PRO A 322 -19.73 -7.16 -16.72
C PRO A 322 -20.42 -6.36 -15.60
N GLN A 323 -20.48 -5.04 -15.74
CA GLN A 323 -21.23 -4.20 -14.81
C GLN A 323 -22.73 -4.33 -15.12
N GLN A 324 -23.42 -5.20 -14.38
CA GLN A 324 -24.85 -5.44 -14.51
C GLN A 324 -25.49 -5.73 -13.15
N ALA A 325 -26.80 -5.50 -13.03
CA ALA A 325 -27.56 -5.78 -11.80
C ALA A 325 -27.84 -7.27 -11.62
N GLU A 326 -28.10 -7.97 -12.72
CA GLU A 326 -28.41 -9.41 -12.71
C GLU A 326 -27.14 -10.25 -12.56
N PRO A 327 -27.19 -11.40 -11.86
CA PRO A 327 -26.06 -12.31 -11.79
C PRO A 327 -25.61 -12.85 -13.16
N VAL A 328 -24.35 -13.28 -13.24
CA VAL A 328 -23.85 -14.12 -14.31
C VAL A 328 -23.96 -15.58 -13.85
N GLU A 329 -24.54 -16.44 -14.66
CA GLU A 329 -24.62 -17.87 -14.40
C GLU A 329 -23.62 -18.61 -15.30
N ILE A 330 -22.84 -19.53 -14.74
CA ILE A 330 -21.81 -20.30 -15.45
C ILE A 330 -22.02 -21.78 -15.14
N ASP A 331 -22.14 -22.58 -16.20
CA ASP A 331 -22.32 -24.04 -16.12
C ASP A 331 -20.96 -24.75 -16.06
N TRP A 332 -20.08 -24.42 -17.01
CA TRP A 332 -18.72 -24.94 -17.03
C TRP A 332 -17.72 -23.95 -17.60
N ILE A 333 -16.45 -24.12 -17.24
CA ILE A 333 -15.31 -23.39 -17.77
C ILE A 333 -14.24 -24.37 -18.22
N GLU A 334 -13.65 -24.16 -19.39
CA GLU A 334 -12.58 -24.97 -19.94
C GLU A 334 -11.41 -24.11 -20.42
N ILE A 335 -10.19 -24.46 -20.03
CA ILE A 335 -8.95 -23.87 -20.55
C ILE A 335 -8.23 -24.92 -21.39
N THR A 336 -7.93 -24.57 -22.63
CA THR A 336 -7.13 -25.40 -23.54
C THR A 336 -5.87 -24.66 -23.97
N SER A 337 -4.79 -25.40 -24.18
CA SER A 337 -3.49 -24.89 -24.65
C SER A 337 -2.76 -26.01 -25.37
N THR A 338 -1.76 -25.70 -26.18
CA THR A 338 -0.93 -26.74 -26.83
C THR A 338 0.01 -27.46 -25.85
N THR A 339 0.26 -26.89 -24.67
CA THR A 339 1.27 -27.39 -23.72
C THR A 339 0.73 -28.32 -22.63
N ALA A 340 -0.60 -28.46 -22.51
CA ALA A 340 -1.24 -29.23 -21.45
C ALA A 340 -2.58 -29.80 -21.91
N LYS A 341 -3.03 -30.87 -21.23
CA LYS A 341 -4.39 -31.38 -21.41
C LYS A 341 -5.43 -30.28 -21.06
N PRO A 342 -6.62 -30.29 -21.68
CA PRO A 342 -7.72 -29.41 -21.29
C PRO A 342 -7.99 -29.49 -19.79
N THR A 343 -8.11 -28.33 -19.15
CA THR A 343 -8.59 -28.21 -17.77
C THR A 343 -10.03 -27.75 -17.83
N ARG A 344 -10.96 -28.64 -17.50
CA ARG A 344 -12.40 -28.37 -17.52
C ARG A 344 -12.95 -28.47 -16.11
N THR A 345 -13.73 -27.48 -15.72
CA THR A 345 -14.49 -27.42 -14.47
C THR A 345 -15.98 -27.44 -14.83
N GLU A 346 -16.66 -28.50 -14.41
CA GLU A 346 -18.12 -28.58 -14.32
C GLU A 346 -18.45 -28.29 -12.86
N PHE A 347 -19.29 -27.31 -12.55
CA PHE A 347 -19.42 -26.83 -11.16
C PHE A 347 -20.26 -27.72 -10.25
#